data_AF-A0A1E7DM97-F1
#
_entry.id   AF-A0A1E7DM97-F1
#
_cell.length_a   1.000
_cell.length_b   1.000
_cell.length_c   1.000
_cell.angle_alpha   90.00
_cell.angle_beta   90.00
_cell.angle_gamma   90.00
#
_symmetry.space_group_name_H-M   'P 1'
#
loop_
_entity.id
_entity.type
_entity.pdbx_description
1 polymer ?
#
loop_
_entity_poly.entity_id
_entity_poly.type
_entity_poly.pdbx_seq_one_letter_code
_entity_poly.pdbx_strand_id
1 'polypeptide(L)' 'MSKKNASLTVNADLSDLFIEQQPKQQRRLVAEGMPIEKALVTITRHMEATGFRERTISDYRLHVTHFAKITGR' A
#
# COMPACT_ATOMS: atom_id res chain seq x y z
N MET A 1 5.45 -51.26 -20.90
CA MET A 1 6.00 -50.16 -21.75
C MET A 1 4.86 -49.18 -22.04
N SER A 2 4.80 -48.05 -21.34
CA SER A 2 3.74 -47.05 -21.52
C SER A 2 3.92 -46.33 -22.86
N LYS A 3 2.87 -46.27 -23.68
CA LYS A 3 2.88 -45.56 -24.97
C LYS A 3 2.77 -44.06 -24.70
N LYS A 4 3.68 -43.27 -25.26
CA LYS A 4 3.68 -41.80 -25.10
C LYS A 4 2.51 -41.21 -25.87
N ASN A 5 1.59 -40.53 -25.18
CA ASN A 5 0.41 -39.89 -25.77
C ASN A 5 0.81 -38.52 -26.35
N ALA A 6 0.66 -38.35 -27.67
CA ALA A 6 1.01 -37.11 -28.38
C ALA A 6 0.15 -35.89 -27.99
N SER A 7 -1.00 -36.10 -27.32
CA SER A 7 -1.85 -35.01 -26.82
C SER A 7 -1.29 -34.29 -25.58
N LEU A 8 -0.24 -34.84 -24.95
CA LEU A 8 0.37 -34.30 -23.73
C LEU A 8 1.76 -33.71 -23.97
N THR A 9 2.20 -33.58 -25.23
CA THR A 9 3.47 -32.91 -25.56
C THR A 9 3.27 -31.41 -25.69
N VAL A 10 3.81 -30.66 -24.73
CA VAL A 10 3.87 -29.20 -24.78
C VAL A 10 5.17 -28.80 -25.47
N ASN A 11 5.08 -28.20 -26.66
CA ASN A 11 6.22 -27.67 -27.42
C ASN A 11 6.42 -26.15 -27.21
N ALA A 12 5.67 -25.55 -26.29
CA ALA A 12 5.82 -24.13 -25.98
C ALA A 12 7.05 -23.92 -25.11
N ASP A 13 7.91 -22.98 -25.51
CA ASP A 13 9.01 -22.51 -24.68
C ASP A 13 8.44 -21.64 -23.55
N LEU A 14 8.67 -22.07 -22.31
CA LEU A 14 8.20 -21.40 -21.08
C LEU A 14 9.35 -20.70 -20.35
N SER A 15 10.53 -20.62 -20.96
CA SER A 15 11.72 -20.00 -20.35
C SER A 15 11.46 -18.55 -19.92
N ASP A 16 10.60 -17.84 -20.66
CA ASP A 16 10.20 -16.46 -20.38
C ASP A 16 9.42 -16.30 -19.06
N LEU A 17 8.79 -17.36 -18.53
CA LEU A 17 8.04 -17.30 -17.26
C LEU A 17 8.96 -17.28 -16.04
N PHE A 18 10.22 -17.68 -16.20
CA PHE A 18 11.21 -17.77 -15.12
C PHE A 18 12.23 -16.64 -15.15
N ILE A 19 12.08 -15.68 -16.06
CA ILE A 19 12.83 -14.43 -16.00
C ILE A 19 12.32 -13.69 -14.77
N GLU A 20 13.07 -13.77 -13.67
CA GLU A 20 12.88 -12.91 -12.51
C GLU A 20 12.89 -11.47 -13.02
N GLN A 21 11.70 -10.87 -13.14
CA GLN A 21 11.59 -9.45 -13.45
C GLN A 21 12.37 -8.75 -12.35
N GLN A 22 13.47 -8.07 -12.74
CA GLN A 22 14.23 -7.27 -11.79
C GLN A 22 13.25 -6.47 -10.96
N PRO A 23 13.36 -6.46 -9.61
CA PRO A 23 12.42 -5.77 -8.77
C PRO A 23 12.34 -4.34 -9.31
N LYS A 24 11.16 -3.98 -9.85
CA LYS A 24 10.89 -2.64 -10.37
C LYS A 24 11.47 -1.71 -9.35
N GLN A 25 12.51 -0.96 -9.73
CA GLN A 25 13.23 -0.06 -8.84
C GLN A 25 12.15 0.63 -8.02
N GLN A 26 12.08 0.31 -6.73
CA GLN A 26 11.14 0.96 -5.84
C GLN A 26 11.48 2.41 -6.03
N ARG A 27 10.60 3.16 -6.71
CA ARG A 27 10.79 4.59 -6.92
C ARG A 27 11.21 5.09 -5.56
N ARG A 28 12.43 5.61 -5.44
CA ARG A 28 12.86 6.29 -4.23
C ARG A 28 11.77 7.32 -4.04
N LEU A 29 10.83 7.03 -3.14
CA LEU A 29 9.91 7.99 -2.63
C LEU A 29 10.85 8.91 -1.87
N VAL A 30 11.39 9.91 -2.57
CA VAL A 30 11.66 11.19 -1.93
C VAL A 30 10.29 11.54 -1.39
N ALA A 31 10.03 11.10 -0.16
CA ALA A 31 8.76 11.29 0.48
C ALA A 31 8.73 12.79 0.78
N GLU A 32 8.33 13.56 -0.22
CA GLU A 32 7.80 14.90 0.03
C GLU A 32 6.74 14.68 1.10
N GLY A 33 7.05 15.17 2.30
CA GLY A 33 6.18 15.00 3.45
C GLY A 33 4.77 15.44 3.07
N MET A 34 3.77 14.69 3.52
CA MET A 34 2.38 15.10 3.32
C MET A 34 2.03 16.25 4.28
N PRO A 35 1.31 17.30 3.83
CA PRO A 35 0.76 18.31 4.72
C PRO A 35 -0.07 17.68 5.83
N ILE A 36 0.02 18.23 7.05
CA ILE A 36 -0.60 17.63 8.23
C ILE A 36 -2.13 17.59 8.11
N GLU A 37 -2.74 18.55 7.42
CA GLU A 37 -4.18 18.59 7.16
C GLU A 37 -4.61 17.43 6.27
N LYS A 38 -3.84 17.16 5.20
CA LYS A 38 -4.11 16.06 4.27
C LYS A 38 -3.92 14.70 4.96
N ALA A 39 -2.91 14.59 5.82
CA ALA A 39 -2.69 13.39 6.63
C ALA A 39 -3.86 13.18 7.61
N LEU A 40 -4.29 14.22 8.31
CA LEU A 40 -5.40 14.16 9.27
C LEU A 40 -6.69 13.71 8.60
N VAL A 41 -7.05 14.28 7.45
CA VAL A 41 -8.24 13.86 6.69
C VAL A 41 -8.16 12.38 6.29
N THR A 42 -7.00 11.95 5.80
CA THR A 42 -6.80 10.56 5.35
C THR A 42 -6.94 9.58 6.51
N ILE A 43 -6.32 9.88 7.66
CA ILE A 43 -6.36 9.04 8.85
C ILE A 43 -7.76 9.02 9.43
N THR A 44 -8.44 10.16 9.58
CA THR A 44 -9.80 10.19 10.13
C THR A 44 -10.78 9.41 9.26
N ARG A 45 -10.66 9.51 7.92
CA ARG A 45 -11.48 8.71 7.01
C ARG A 45 -11.24 7.21 7.19
N HIS A 46 -10.00 6.81 7.42
CA HIS A 46 -9.67 5.42 7.69
C HIS A 46 -10.23 4.94 9.03
N MET A 47 -10.15 5.77 10.07
CA MET A 47 -10.74 5.49 11.39
C MET A 47 -12.26 5.35 11.31
N GLU A 48 -12.94 6.20 10.55
CA GLU A 48 -14.38 6.09 10.29
C GLU A 48 -14.71 4.79 9.54
N ALA A 49 -13.97 4.47 8.48
CA ALA A 49 -14.19 3.26 7.68
C ALA A 49 -13.94 1.96 8.46
N THR A 50 -13.02 2.00 9.43
CA THR A 50 -12.71 0.86 10.32
C THR A 50 -13.66 0.79 11.53
N GLY A 51 -14.56 1.75 11.70
CA GLY A 51 -15.58 1.74 12.75
C GLY A 51 -15.07 2.18 14.13
N PHE A 52 -14.07 3.07 14.18
CA PHE A 52 -13.64 3.65 15.45
C PHE A 52 -14.76 4.49 16.08
N ARG A 53 -14.78 4.54 17.42
CA ARG A 53 -15.72 5.37 18.17
C ARG A 53 -15.49 6.84 17.86
N GLU A 54 -16.57 7.62 17.77
CA GLU A 54 -16.50 9.07 17.53
C GLU A 54 -15.60 9.79 18.54
N ARG A 55 -15.64 9.39 19.82
CA ARG A 55 -14.77 9.95 20.86
C ARG A 55 -13.29 9.77 20.52
N THR A 56 -12.89 8.59 20.03
CA THR A 56 -11.49 8.32 19.65
C THR A 56 -11.06 9.18 18.46
N ILE A 57 -11.94 9.36 17.48
CA ILE A 57 -11.68 10.21 16.31
C ILE A 57 -11.57 11.69 16.74
N SER A 58 -12.44 12.14 17.65
CA SER A 58 -12.43 13.49 18.20
C SER A 58 -11.15 13.78 19.00
N ASP A 59 -10.78 12.87 19.91
CA ASP A 59 -9.57 13.00 20.73
C ASP A 59 -8.33 13.06 19.82
N TYR A 60 -8.26 12.22 18.77
CA TYR A 60 -7.19 12.26 17.79
C TYR A 60 -7.11 13.63 17.08
N ARG A 61 -8.24 14.15 16.59
CA ARG A 61 -8.29 15.46 15.94
C ARG A 61 -7.79 16.57 16.87
N LEU A 62 -8.21 16.56 18.13
CA LEU A 62 -7.81 17.55 19.13
C LEU A 62 -6.29 17.51 19.36
N HIS A 63 -5.72 16.33 19.60
CA HIS A 63 -4.29 16.19 19.88
C HIS A 63 -3.41 16.56 18.67
N VAL A 64 -3.77 16.12 17.46
CA VAL A 64 -2.98 16.41 16.27
C VAL A 64 -3.06 17.88 15.87
N THR A 65 -4.24 18.50 16.01
CA THR A 65 -4.40 19.94 15.75
C THR A 65 -3.58 20.77 16.74
N HIS A 66 -3.59 20.39 18.02
CA HIS A 66 -2.78 21.05 19.05
C HIS A 66 -1.28 20.90 18.76
N PHE A 67 -0.84 19.71 18.37
CA PHE A 67 0.54 19.45 17.97
C PHE A 67 0.97 20.29 16.76
N ALA A 68 0.13 20.37 15.72
CA ALA A 68 0.39 21.20 14.54
C ALA A 68 0.59 22.67 14.93
N LYS A 69 -0.32 23.19 15.77
CA LYS A 69 -0.25 24.56 16.30
C LYS A 69 1.04 24.85 17.07
N ILE A 70 1.51 23.91 17.89
CA ILE A 70 2.75 24.09 18.67
C ILE A 70 3.99 24.01 17.78
N THR A 71 3.98 23.13 16.79
CA THR A 71 5.16 22.85 15.96
C THR A 71 5.28 23.72 14.72
N GLY A 72 4.29 24.57 14.44
CA GLY A 72 4.27 25.44 13.25
C GLY A 72 4.19 24.66 11.95
N ARG A 73 3.54 23.48 11.99
CA ARG A 73 3.33 22.58 10.86
C ARG A 73 1.96 22.77 10.25
#